data_AF-A0A0E3RU45-F1
#
_entry.id   AF-A0A0E3RU45-F1
#
_cell.length_a   1.000
_cell.length_b   1.000
_cell.length_c   1.000
_cell.angle_alpha   90.00
_cell.angle_beta   90.00
_cell.angle_gamma   90.00
#
_symmetry.space_group_name_H-M   'P 1'
#
loop_
_entity.id
_entity.type
_entity.pdbx_description
1 polymer ?
#
loop_
_entity_poly.entity_id
_entity_poly.type
_entity_poly.pdbx_seq_one_letter_code
_entity_poly.pdbx_strand_id
1 'polypeptide(L)'
;MHDEIDEIDTYFASRGEITEGEAVKMEHIMMEKVSINPERRKLLRTVGVFGKTEKQLKEESGLTDFFFKFHMDFLLKEGLLKLDDEIYRLTEMGISLHDSVC
;
A
#
# COMPACT_ATOMS: atom_id res chain seq x y z
N MET A 1 0.69 -2.74 45.14
CA MET A 1 0.27 -1.53 44.43
C MET A 1 -0.96 -1.94 43.66
N HIS A 2 -2.13 -1.34 43.94
CA HIS A 2 -3.32 -1.60 43.14
C HIS A 2 -3.09 -0.92 41.80
N ASP A 3 -2.98 -1.70 40.73
CA ASP A 3 -2.96 -1.16 39.38
C ASP A 3 -4.37 -0.62 39.12
N GLU A 4 -4.58 0.66 39.43
CA GLU A 4 -5.75 1.41 38.96
C GLU A 4 -5.70 1.38 37.44
N ILE A 5 -6.53 0.53 36.82
CA ILE A 5 -6.79 0.58 35.39
C ILE A 5 -7.41 1.96 35.16
N ASP A 6 -6.66 2.85 34.50
CA ASP A 6 -7.10 4.22 34.24
C ASP A 6 -8.38 4.18 33.39
N GLU A 7 -9.34 5.06 33.67
CA GLU A 7 -10.57 5.18 32.86
C GLU A 7 -10.23 5.43 31.39
N ILE A 8 -9.07 6.05 31.16
CA ILE A 8 -8.46 6.29 29.85
C ILE A 8 -8.07 4.97 29.16
N ASP A 9 -7.44 4.03 29.87
CA ASP A 9 -7.05 2.73 29.31
C ASP A 9 -8.28 1.88 28.97
N THR A 10 -9.33 1.99 29.79
CA THR A 10 -10.64 1.36 29.52
C THR A 10 -11.34 1.98 28.31
N TYR A 11 -11.20 3.30 28.10
CA TYR A 11 -11.74 4.02 26.94
C TYR A 11 -11.03 3.62 25.63
N PHE A 12 -9.70 3.47 25.65
CA PHE A 12 -8.97 2.99 24.46
C PHE A 12 -9.21 1.51 24.19
N ALA A 13 -9.38 0.67 25.22
CA ALA A 13 -9.74 -0.74 25.07
C ALA A 13 -11.19 -0.97 24.58
N SER A 14 -12.09 -0.01 24.82
CA SER A 14 -13.51 -0.06 24.41
C SER A 14 -13.79 0.59 23.05
N ARG A 15 -12.81 1.28 22.45
CA ARG A 15 -12.81 1.51 20.99
C ARG A 15 -12.59 0.17 20.31
N GLY A 16 -13.70 -0.55 20.12
CA GLY A 16 -13.78 -1.73 19.29
C GLY A 16 -13.25 -1.47 17.89
N GLU A 17 -13.18 -2.55 17.11
CA GLU A 17 -12.70 -2.60 15.74
C GLU A 17 -13.04 -1.34 14.93
N ILE A 18 -12.05 -0.89 14.15
CA ILE A 18 -12.10 0.28 13.28
C ILE A 18 -13.47 0.36 12.61
N THR A 19 -14.20 1.45 12.81
CA THR A 19 -15.52 1.59 12.21
C THR A 19 -15.40 1.59 10.68
N GLU A 20 -16.43 1.12 9.96
CA GLU A 20 -16.41 1.10 8.48
C GLU A 20 -16.06 2.48 7.90
N GLY A 21 -16.56 3.56 8.50
CA GLY A 21 -16.23 4.94 8.09
C GLY A 21 -14.78 5.36 8.34
N GLU A 22 -14.14 4.85 9.39
CA GLU A 22 -12.70 5.07 9.65
C GLU A 22 -11.83 4.25 8.70
N ALA A 23 -12.25 3.04 8.34
CA ALA A 23 -11.58 2.21 7.34
C ALA A 23 -11.58 2.89 5.96
N VAL A 24 -12.73 3.40 5.51
CA VAL A 24 -12.87 4.14 4.23
C VAL A 24 -12.03 5.42 4.23
N LYS A 25 -11.95 6.14 5.36
CA LYS A 25 -11.08 7.31 5.49
C LYS A 25 -9.59 6.93 5.37
N MET A 26 -9.17 5.85 6.02
CA MET A 26 -7.79 5.37 5.92
C MET A 26 -7.45 4.96 4.49
N GLU A 27 -8.36 4.25 3.82
CA GLU A 27 -8.23 3.89 2.40
C GLU A 27 -8.03 5.13 1.52
N HIS A 28 -8.85 6.17 1.69
CA HIS A 28 -8.71 7.43 0.94
C HIS A 28 -7.37 8.14 1.19
N ILE A 29 -6.94 8.26 2.46
CA ILE A 29 -5.66 8.87 2.82
C ILE A 29 -4.48 8.08 2.21
N MET A 30 -4.62 6.77 2.16
CA MET A 30 -3.63 5.86 1.59
C MET A 30 -3.57 5.99 0.05
N MET A 31 -4.72 6.06 -0.63
CA MET A 31 -4.82 6.36 -2.05
C MET A 31 -4.17 7.71 -2.40
N GLU A 32 -4.38 8.73 -1.56
CA GLU A 32 -3.76 10.05 -1.72
C GLU A 32 -2.22 9.95 -1.61
N LYS A 33 -1.71 9.26 -0.59
CA LYS A 33 -0.26 9.08 -0.39
C LYS A 33 0.43 8.31 -1.52
N VAL A 34 -0.26 7.35 -2.13
CA VAL A 34 0.28 6.61 -3.29
C VAL A 34 0.23 7.50 -4.54
N SER A 35 -0.86 8.23 -4.73
CA SER A 35 -1.08 9.11 -5.90
C SER A 35 -0.13 10.31 -5.95
N ILE A 36 0.29 10.82 -4.79
CA ILE A 36 1.20 11.98 -4.72
C ILE A 36 2.62 11.62 -5.19
N ASN A 37 3.08 10.38 -5.01
CA ASN A 37 4.45 10.01 -5.39
C ASN A 37 4.53 9.56 -6.86
N PRO A 38 5.24 10.30 -7.74
CA PRO A 38 5.29 9.99 -9.17
C PRO A 38 5.95 8.64 -9.47
N GLU A 39 6.96 8.23 -8.70
CA GLU A 39 7.66 6.97 -8.90
C GLU A 39 6.80 5.77 -8.49
N ARG A 40 6.00 5.90 -7.43
CA ARG A 40 5.03 4.85 -7.04
C ARG A 40 3.96 4.66 -8.10
N ARG A 41 3.41 5.76 -8.64
CA ARG A 41 2.46 5.69 -9.77
C ARG A 41 3.09 5.07 -11.00
N LYS A 42 4.32 5.47 -11.32
CA LYS A 42 5.07 4.91 -12.44
C LYS A 42 5.21 3.40 -12.27
N LEU A 43 5.67 2.92 -11.11
CA LEU A 43 5.76 1.50 -10.81
C LEU A 43 4.42 0.78 -10.93
N LEU A 44 3.34 1.34 -10.36
CA LEU A 44 1.99 0.77 -10.47
C LEU A 44 1.56 0.57 -11.93
N ARG A 45 1.78 1.61 -12.76
CA ARG A 45 1.49 1.59 -14.21
C ARG A 45 2.39 0.61 -14.97
N THR A 46 3.66 0.51 -14.59
CA THR A 46 4.63 -0.40 -15.19
C THR A 46 4.26 -1.86 -14.91
N VAL A 47 3.79 -2.20 -13.70
CA VAL A 47 3.28 -3.54 -13.39
C VAL A 47 2.08 -3.87 -14.27
N GLY A 48 1.11 -2.96 -14.34
CA GLY A 48 -0.10 -3.12 -15.15
C GLY A 48 -0.89 -4.40 -14.84
N VAL A 49 -1.82 -4.75 -15.73
CA VAL A 49 -2.73 -5.91 -15.53
C VAL A 49 -2.02 -7.26 -15.68
N PHE A 50 -0.97 -7.33 -16.51
CA PHE A 50 -0.29 -8.59 -16.82
C PHE A 50 0.71 -9.03 -15.75
N GLY A 51 1.15 -8.10 -14.89
CA GLY A 51 2.23 -8.32 -13.94
C GLY A 51 3.60 -8.38 -14.61
N LYS A 52 4.65 -8.18 -13.82
CA LYS A 52 6.04 -8.15 -14.29
C LYS A 52 7.02 -8.72 -13.28
N THR A 53 8.14 -9.23 -13.79
CA THR A 53 9.26 -9.67 -12.96
C THR A 53 9.99 -8.47 -12.35
N GLU A 54 10.73 -8.68 -11.25
CA GLU A 54 11.55 -7.64 -10.62
C GLU A 54 12.50 -6.97 -11.61
N LYS A 55 13.17 -7.79 -12.44
CA LYS A 55 14.14 -7.31 -13.42
C LYS A 55 13.50 -6.36 -14.44
N GLN A 56 12.33 -6.73 -14.97
CA GLN A 56 11.60 -5.88 -15.91
C GLN A 56 11.13 -4.57 -15.26
N LEU A 57 10.61 -4.65 -14.03
CA LEU A 57 10.17 -3.45 -13.32
C LEU A 57 11.31 -2.48 -13.03
N LYS A 58 12.48 -3.01 -12.68
CA LYS A 58 13.67 -2.20 -12.42
C LYS A 58 14.20 -1.53 -13.68
N GLU A 59 14.29 -2.28 -14.78
CA GLU A 59 14.71 -1.75 -16.09
C GLU A 59 13.75 -0.67 -16.61
N GLU A 60 12.44 -0.90 -16.53
CA GLU A 60 11.43 0.03 -17.06
C GLU A 60 11.15 1.23 -16.14
N SER A 61 11.28 1.06 -14.83
CA SER A 61 11.15 2.18 -13.87
C SER A 61 12.34 3.13 -13.95
N GLY A 62 13.52 2.65 -14.33
CA GLY A 62 14.75 3.46 -14.36
C GLY A 62 15.19 3.96 -12.98
N LEU A 63 14.68 3.33 -11.92
CA LEU A 63 15.00 3.66 -10.53
C LEU A 63 16.32 3.01 -10.12
N THR A 64 17.02 3.66 -9.19
CA THR A 64 18.16 3.02 -8.51
C THR A 64 17.67 1.92 -7.58
N ASP A 65 18.52 0.94 -7.27
CA ASP A 65 18.22 -0.20 -6.40
C ASP A 65 17.55 0.20 -5.08
N PHE A 66 18.05 1.26 -4.45
CA PHE A 66 17.52 1.75 -3.18
C PHE A 66 16.08 2.28 -3.32
N PHE A 67 15.84 3.16 -4.31
CA PHE A 67 14.51 3.75 -4.51
C PHE A 67 13.52 2.69 -5.00
N PHE A 68 13.95 1.79 -5.88
CA PHE A 68 13.15 0.68 -6.34
C PHE A 68 12.67 -0.17 -5.16
N LYS A 69 13.61 -0.64 -4.33
CA LYS A 69 13.27 -1.45 -3.16
C LYS A 69 12.38 -0.71 -2.19
N PHE A 70 12.70 0.55 -1.88
CA PHE A 70 11.89 1.38 -0.97
C PHE A 70 10.44 1.53 -1.44
N HIS A 71 10.22 1.75 -2.74
CA HIS A 71 8.89 1.89 -3.30
C HIS A 71 8.17 0.54 -3.43
N MET A 72 8.85 -0.54 -3.83
CA MET A 72 8.27 -1.87 -3.91
C MET A 72 7.87 -2.41 -2.53
N ASP A 73 8.72 -2.24 -1.51
CA ASP A 73 8.41 -2.64 -0.13
C ASP A 73 7.16 -1.92 0.38
N PHE A 74 7.01 -0.63 0.05
CA PHE A 74 5.81 0.12 0.36
C PHE A 74 4.58 -0.47 -0.36
N LEU A 75 4.64 -0.65 -1.68
CA LEU A 75 3.49 -1.16 -2.46
C LEU A 75 3.06 -2.57 -2.04
N LEU A 76 4.02 -3.42 -1.63
CA LEU A 76 3.75 -4.76 -1.10
C LEU A 76 3.15 -4.70 0.31
N LYS A 77 3.73 -3.90 1.21
CA LYS A 77 3.24 -3.74 2.59
C LYS A 77 1.83 -3.17 2.63
N GLU A 78 1.56 -2.22 1.76
CA GLU A 78 0.27 -1.59 1.60
C GLU A 78 -0.71 -2.49 0.82
N GLY A 79 -0.32 -3.69 0.38
CA GLY A 79 -1.22 -4.66 -0.25
C GLY A 79 -1.70 -4.25 -1.65
N LEU A 80 -1.00 -3.34 -2.33
CA LEU A 80 -1.29 -2.93 -3.72
C LEU A 80 -0.67 -3.90 -4.74
N LEU A 81 0.44 -4.53 -4.35
CA LEU A 81 1.11 -5.56 -5.12
C LEU A 81 1.14 -6.86 -4.34
N LYS A 82 1.15 -7.97 -5.08
CA LYS A 82 1.46 -9.30 -4.59
C LYS A 82 2.54 -9.92 -5.47
N LEU A 83 3.41 -10.72 -4.85
CA LEU A 83 4.38 -11.54 -5.57
C LEU A 83 3.78 -12.94 -5.76
N ASP A 84 3.65 -13.37 -7.01
CA ASP A 84 3.04 -14.64 -7.40
C ASP A 84 3.91 -15.27 -8.49
N ASP A 85 4.49 -16.43 -8.24
CA ASP A 85 5.44 -17.11 -9.14
C ASP A 85 6.55 -16.18 -9.68
N GLU A 86 7.22 -15.43 -8.79
CA GLU A 86 8.27 -14.44 -9.13
C GLU A 86 7.80 -13.25 -10.00
N ILE A 87 6.49 -13.12 -10.20
CA ILE A 87 5.86 -12.03 -10.94
C ILE A 87 5.10 -11.15 -9.96
N TYR A 88 5.41 -9.86 -9.95
CA TYR A 88 4.62 -8.86 -9.24
C TYR A 88 3.33 -8.59 -10.00
N ARG A 89 2.19 -8.75 -9.34
CA ARG A 89 0.86 -8.48 -9.88
C ARG A 89 0.12 -7.47 -9.01
N LEU A 90 -0.74 -6.67 -9.63
CA LEU A 90 -1.66 -5.82 -8.89
C LEU A 90 -2.69 -6.67 -8.14
N THR A 91 -3.00 -6.26 -6.91
CA THR A 91 -4.17 -6.74 -6.17
C THR A 91 -5.43 -6.02 -6.65
N GLU A 92 -6.62 -6.41 -6.20
CA GLU A 92 -7.87 -5.69 -6.54
C GLU A 92 -7.79 -4.20 -6.18
N MET A 93 -7.22 -3.89 -5.01
CA MET A 93 -6.97 -2.52 -4.58
C MET A 93 -5.92 -1.82 -5.47
N GLY A 94 -4.86 -2.52 -5.86
CA GLY A 94 -3.87 -2.02 -6.82
C GLY A 94 -4.47 -1.70 -8.19
N ILE A 95 -5.43 -2.50 -8.66
CA ILE A 95 -6.15 -2.29 -9.92
C ILE A 95 -7.07 -1.07 -9.81
N SER A 96 -7.86 -0.96 -8.73
CA SER A 96 -8.72 0.21 -8.52
C SER A 96 -7.92 1.52 -8.45
N LEU A 97 -6.74 1.46 -7.83
CA LEU A 97 -5.83 2.61 -7.79
C LEU A 97 -5.20 2.89 -9.16
N HIS A 98 -4.79 1.85 -9.89
CA HIS A 98 -4.29 2.00 -11.25
C HIS A 98 -5.31 2.75 -12.14
N ASP A 99 -6.58 2.37 -12.08
CA ASP A 99 -7.65 2.93 -12.94
C ASP A 99 -8.07 4.35 -12.54
N SER A 100 -7.97 4.72 -11.26
CA SER A 100 -8.25 6.09 -10.79
C SER A 100 -7.13 7.07 -11.09
N VAL A 101 -5.91 6.56 -11.31
CA VAL A 101 -4.70 7.37 -11.46
C VAL A 101 -4.20 7.39 -12.90
N CYS A 102 -4.69 6.52 -13.79
CA CYS A 102 -4.40 6.49 -15.23
C CYS A 102 -5.27 7.48 -16.03
#